data_AF-A0A960MIR9-F1
#
_entry.id   AF-A0A960MIR9-F1
#
_cell.length_a   1.000
_cell.length_b   1.000
_cell.length_c   1.000
_cell.angle_alpha   90.00
_cell.angle_beta   90.00
_cell.angle_gamma   90.00
#
_symmetry.space_group_name_H-M   'P 1'
#
loop_
_entity.id
_entity.type
_entity.pdbx_description
1 polymer ?
#
loop_
_entity_poly.entity_id
_entity_poly.type
_entity_poly.pdbx_seq_one_letter_code
_entity_poly.pdbx_strand_id
1 'polypeptide(L)'
;KPHTPAPLEADCLEIYETGHTLLATLGYPLFDPVAKPVVGKEAEEIFYCTASGSEGRGQYTEEGFVVLKGSKARFKSVPSFAGSTWDAQRGQLIEAGDLKPEGDALVVTKDLLFSTPSKAAAMLMGRTANGWIEWKTQDGKTLDAVKRQVP
;
A
#
# COMPACT_ATOMS: atom_id res chain seq x y z
N LYS A 1 -4.60 29.09 6.26
CA LYS A 1 -4.72 29.49 7.68
C LYS A 1 -5.86 28.68 8.29
N PRO A 2 -5.70 28.02 9.44
CA PRO A 2 -6.81 27.35 10.08
C PRO A 2 -7.91 28.38 10.38
N HIS A 3 -9.16 28.01 10.16
CA HIS A 3 -10.32 28.88 10.40
C HIS A 3 -10.83 28.83 11.86
N THR A 4 -10.05 28.23 12.74
CA THR A 4 -10.45 27.86 14.11
C THR A 4 -9.66 28.70 15.12
N PRO A 5 -10.31 29.47 16.01
CA PRO A 5 -9.64 30.15 17.12
C PRO A 5 -8.97 29.14 18.06
N ALA A 6 -7.84 29.51 18.67
CA ALA A 6 -7.04 28.60 19.52
C ALA A 6 -7.83 27.88 20.64
N PRO A 7 -8.80 28.52 21.34
CA PRO A 7 -9.62 27.80 22.33
C PRO A 7 -10.47 26.69 21.71
N LEU A 8 -11.07 26.97 20.56
CA LEU A 8 -11.90 26.02 19.84
C LEU A 8 -11.05 24.89 19.22
N GLU A 9 -9.81 25.18 18.84
CA GLU A 9 -8.84 24.17 18.40
C GLU A 9 -8.47 23.22 19.55
N ALA A 10 -8.26 23.74 20.77
CA ALA A 10 -7.99 22.93 21.94
C ALA A 10 -9.17 21.99 22.27
N ASP A 11 -10.40 22.50 22.24
CA ASP A 11 -11.61 21.70 22.45
C ASP A 11 -11.73 20.58 21.40
N CYS A 12 -11.45 20.88 20.13
CA CYS A 12 -11.45 19.88 19.07
C CYS A 12 -10.40 18.78 19.29
N LEU A 13 -9.20 19.15 19.76
CA LEU A 13 -8.14 18.19 20.04
C LEU A 13 -8.49 17.29 21.24
N GLU A 14 -9.11 17.83 22.29
CA GLU A 14 -9.55 17.04 23.45
C GLU A 14 -10.63 16.01 23.06
N ILE A 15 -11.60 16.43 22.23
CA ILE A 15 -12.64 15.53 21.69
C ILE A 15 -12.01 14.45 20.82
N TYR A 16 -11.03 14.81 19.98
CA TYR A 16 -10.33 13.86 19.13
C TYR A 16 -9.59 12.79 19.94
N GLU A 17 -8.80 13.17 20.95
CA GLU A 17 -8.05 12.25 21.82
C GLU A 17 -8.97 11.29 22.57
N THR A 18 -10.10 11.82 23.08
CA THR A 18 -11.12 11.02 23.76
C THR A 18 -11.74 9.98 22.82
N GLY A 19 -12.15 10.43 21.62
CA GLY A 19 -12.72 9.56 20.60
C GLY A 19 -11.74 8.49 20.12
N HIS A 20 -10.48 8.87 19.92
CA HIS A 20 -9.41 7.95 19.52
C HIS A 20 -9.20 6.84 20.54
N THR A 21 -9.09 7.19 21.83
CA THR A 21 -8.90 6.22 22.91
C THR A 21 -10.06 5.22 22.99
N LEU A 22 -11.31 5.70 22.93
CA LEU A 22 -12.49 4.85 23.02
C LEU A 22 -12.57 3.86 21.84
N LEU A 23 -12.37 4.36 20.61
CA LEU A 23 -12.47 3.53 19.42
C LEU A 23 -11.34 2.49 19.32
N ALA A 24 -10.11 2.87 19.68
CA ALA A 24 -8.99 1.94 19.77
C ALA A 24 -9.25 0.82 20.79
N THR A 25 -9.79 1.17 21.97
CA THR A 25 -10.14 0.19 23.02
C THR A 25 -11.20 -0.81 22.56
N LEU A 26 -12.13 -0.38 21.71
CA LEU A 26 -13.18 -1.22 21.14
C LEU A 26 -12.74 -2.01 19.90
N GLY A 27 -11.47 -1.91 19.48
CA GLY A 27 -10.93 -2.62 18.32
C GLY A 27 -11.19 -1.96 16.98
N TYR A 28 -11.54 -0.67 16.96
CA TYR A 28 -11.77 0.12 15.75
C TYR A 28 -10.76 1.28 15.66
N PRO A 29 -9.52 1.06 15.18
CA PRO A 29 -8.49 2.09 15.08
C PRO A 29 -8.75 3.06 13.92
N LEU A 30 -9.90 3.74 13.91
CA LEU A 30 -10.39 4.57 12.80
C LEU A 30 -9.47 5.75 12.47
N PHE A 31 -8.78 6.29 13.48
CA PHE A 31 -7.91 7.46 13.35
C PHE A 31 -6.43 7.09 13.25
N ASP A 32 -6.08 5.81 13.38
CA ASP A 32 -4.71 5.38 13.15
C ASP A 32 -4.43 5.40 11.65
N PRO A 33 -3.30 5.98 11.22
CA PRO A 33 -2.93 5.94 9.82
C PRO A 33 -2.70 4.49 9.40
N VAL A 34 -3.27 4.12 8.25
CA VAL A 34 -3.13 2.79 7.60
C VAL A 34 -1.66 2.41 7.35
N ALA A 35 -0.76 3.37 7.43
CA ALA A 35 0.67 3.16 7.60
C ALA A 35 1.19 4.21 8.60
N LYS A 36 1.78 3.78 9.71
CA LYS A 36 2.55 4.70 10.57
C LYS A 36 3.72 5.27 9.74
N PRO A 37 3.98 6.60 9.77
CA PRO A 37 5.31 7.06 9.41
C PRO A 37 6.27 6.43 10.42
N VAL A 38 7.18 5.59 9.94
CA VAL A 38 8.13 4.87 10.80
C VAL A 38 9.13 5.89 11.34
N VAL A 39 8.83 6.46 12.52
CA VAL A 39 9.83 7.18 13.30
C VAL A 39 10.69 6.13 14.00
N GLY A 40 11.67 5.61 13.25
CA GLY A 40 12.61 4.60 13.70
C GLY A 40 13.75 4.48 12.70
N LYS A 41 14.99 4.36 13.20
CA LYS A 41 16.27 4.36 12.46
C LYS A 41 16.51 3.20 11.49
N GLU A 42 15.47 2.55 10.97
CA GLU A 42 15.63 1.68 9.80
C GLU A 42 15.34 2.55 8.58
N ALA A 43 16.38 2.81 7.77
CA ALA A 43 16.17 3.41 6.46
C ALA A 43 15.07 2.61 5.75
N GLU A 44 13.92 3.24 5.49
CA GLU A 44 12.74 2.60 4.90
C GLU A 44 13.15 1.77 3.67
N GLU A 45 13.21 0.46 3.85
CA GLU A 45 13.73 -0.42 2.81
C GLU A 45 12.67 -0.54 1.71
N ILE A 46 12.89 0.21 0.62
CA ILE A 46 11.98 0.22 -0.52
C ILE A 46 12.26 -1.01 -1.39
N PHE A 47 11.20 -1.76 -1.67
CA PHE A 47 11.17 -2.85 -2.62
C PHE A 47 10.55 -2.39 -3.94
N TYR A 48 11.03 -2.98 -5.03
CA TYR A 48 10.67 -2.66 -6.39
C TYR A 48 10.07 -3.89 -7.08
N CYS A 49 9.01 -3.67 -7.86
CA CYS A 49 8.37 -4.69 -8.69
C CYS A 49 8.30 -4.21 -10.15
N THR A 50 9.28 -4.66 -10.95
CA THR A 50 9.49 -4.16 -12.33
C THR A 50 9.07 -5.15 -13.43
N ALA A 51 8.54 -6.30 -13.05
CA ALA A 51 8.19 -7.35 -13.99
C ALA A 51 6.87 -7.05 -14.73
N SER A 52 6.69 -7.63 -15.93
CA SER A 52 5.46 -7.49 -16.71
C SER A 52 5.06 -6.03 -17.06
N GLY A 53 6.04 -5.11 -17.10
CA GLY A 53 5.83 -3.71 -17.44
C GLY A 53 5.25 -2.87 -16.29
N SER A 54 5.21 -3.38 -15.06
CA SER A 54 4.96 -2.55 -13.88
C SER A 54 6.21 -1.80 -13.45
N GLU A 55 6.05 -0.68 -12.75
CA GLU A 55 7.10 0.04 -12.03
C GLU A 55 6.59 0.27 -10.62
N GLY A 56 6.51 -0.82 -9.85
CA GLY A 56 6.03 -0.81 -8.48
C GLY A 56 7.11 -0.39 -7.50
N ARG A 57 6.74 0.44 -6.52
CA ARG A 57 7.52 0.73 -5.32
C ARG A 57 6.68 0.40 -4.10
N GLY A 58 7.27 -0.23 -3.10
CA GLY A 58 6.54 -0.57 -1.90
C GLY A 58 7.42 -0.88 -0.70
N GLN A 59 6.76 -1.00 0.45
CA GLN A 59 7.38 -1.26 1.73
C GLN A 59 6.69 -2.46 2.39
N TYR A 60 7.48 -3.33 3.00
CA TYR A 60 6.96 -4.43 3.80
C TYR A 60 6.90 -4.00 5.27
N THR A 61 5.70 -4.02 5.83
CA THR A 61 5.39 -3.58 7.20
C THR A 61 4.80 -4.74 8.01
N GLU A 62 4.65 -4.55 9.32
CA GLU A 62 3.99 -5.55 10.17
C GLU A 62 2.51 -5.78 9.79
N GLU A 63 1.84 -4.75 9.27
CA GLU A 63 0.44 -4.80 8.85
C GLU A 63 0.24 -5.40 7.44
N GLY A 64 1.31 -5.49 6.65
CA GLY A 64 1.27 -6.07 5.32
C GLY A 64 2.28 -5.45 4.35
N PHE A 65 1.82 -5.14 3.15
CA PHE A 65 2.66 -4.57 2.10
C PHE A 65 2.02 -3.30 1.55
N VAL A 66 2.71 -2.18 1.72
CA VAL A 66 2.27 -0.87 1.24
C VAL A 66 2.85 -0.63 -0.14
N VAL A 67 1.99 -0.46 -1.15
CA VAL A 67 2.40 0.02 -2.46
C VAL A 67 2.33 1.54 -2.45
N LEU A 68 3.44 2.18 -2.76
CA LEU A 68 3.58 3.63 -2.69
C LEU A 68 2.90 4.33 -3.86
N LYS A 69 2.35 5.50 -3.59
CA LYS A 69 1.82 6.45 -4.57
C LYS A 69 2.83 6.71 -5.70
N GLY A 70 2.32 6.79 -6.92
CA GLY A 70 3.10 7.01 -8.14
C GLY A 70 3.68 5.71 -8.73
N SER A 71 3.49 4.57 -8.08
CA SER A 71 3.80 3.26 -8.67
C SER A 71 2.98 3.04 -9.95
N LYS A 72 3.62 2.47 -10.98
CA LYS A 72 2.93 2.11 -12.22
C LYS A 72 2.56 0.63 -12.22
N ALA A 73 1.32 0.36 -12.56
CA ALA A 73 0.76 -0.95 -12.81
C ALA A 73 0.53 -1.16 -14.30
N ARG A 74 0.61 -2.40 -14.74
CA ARG A 74 0.27 -2.80 -16.10
C ARG A 74 -1.16 -2.40 -16.41
N PHE A 75 -1.41 -1.82 -17.60
CA PHE A 75 -2.74 -1.37 -17.98
C PHE A 75 -3.77 -2.50 -18.08
N LYS A 76 -3.47 -3.51 -18.90
CA LYS A 76 -4.32 -4.70 -19.10
C LYS A 76 -3.80 -5.91 -18.32
N SER A 77 -4.71 -6.57 -17.60
CA SER A 77 -4.48 -7.89 -17.03
C SER A 77 -4.23 -8.94 -18.13
N VAL A 78 -3.53 -10.03 -17.79
CA VAL A 78 -3.41 -11.19 -18.69
C VAL A 78 -4.70 -12.02 -18.70
N PRO A 79 -5.01 -12.76 -19.78
CA PRO A 79 -6.23 -13.55 -19.86
C PRO A 79 -6.41 -14.55 -18.72
N SER A 80 -5.32 -15.15 -18.22
CA SER A 80 -5.36 -16.11 -17.11
C SER A 80 -5.67 -15.49 -15.74
N PHE A 81 -5.63 -14.15 -15.64
CA PHE A 81 -6.00 -13.41 -14.43
C PHE A 81 -7.46 -13.01 -14.43
N ALA A 82 -8.02 -12.81 -15.63
CA ALA A 82 -9.38 -12.31 -15.83
C ALA A 82 -10.42 -13.22 -15.15
N GLY A 83 -11.37 -12.61 -14.44
CA GLY A 83 -12.43 -13.33 -13.74
C GLY A 83 -12.02 -14.00 -12.42
N SER A 84 -10.76 -13.85 -11.99
CA SER A 84 -10.34 -14.24 -10.65
C SER A 84 -10.83 -13.24 -9.59
N THR A 85 -10.87 -13.67 -8.32
CA THR A 85 -11.16 -12.77 -7.19
C THR A 85 -10.20 -11.57 -7.14
N TRP A 86 -8.94 -11.77 -7.53
CA TRP A 86 -7.93 -10.70 -7.54
C TRP A 86 -8.15 -9.73 -8.71
N ASP A 87 -8.66 -10.19 -9.84
CA ASP A 87 -9.06 -9.32 -10.95
C ASP A 87 -10.26 -8.45 -10.57
N ALA A 88 -11.26 -9.01 -9.89
CA ALA A 88 -12.37 -8.24 -9.35
C ALA A 88 -11.92 -7.16 -8.36
N GLN A 89 -11.00 -7.50 -7.44
CA GLN A 89 -10.40 -6.54 -6.50
C GLN A 89 -9.60 -5.45 -7.22
N ARG A 90 -8.86 -5.81 -8.28
CA ARG A 90 -8.15 -4.84 -9.09
C ARG A 90 -9.13 -3.90 -9.81
N GLY A 91 -10.26 -4.41 -10.28
CA GLY A 91 -11.35 -3.62 -10.84
C GLY A 91 -11.91 -2.61 -9.85
N GLN A 92 -12.13 -3.00 -8.59
CA GLN A 92 -12.58 -2.10 -7.53
C GLN A 92 -11.61 -0.95 -7.27
N LEU A 93 -10.29 -1.22 -7.30
CA LEU A 93 -9.27 -0.17 -7.16
C LEU A 93 -9.30 0.83 -8.32
N ILE A 94 -9.61 0.36 -9.54
CA ILE A 94 -9.74 1.23 -10.70
C ILE A 94 -11.01 2.09 -10.58
N GLU A 95 -12.13 1.47 -10.22
CA GLU A 95 -13.41 2.16 -10.03
C GLU A 95 -13.34 3.22 -8.92
N ALA A 96 -12.66 2.91 -7.81
CA ALA A 96 -12.40 3.85 -6.72
C ALA A 96 -11.42 4.98 -7.09
N GLY A 97 -10.73 4.87 -8.23
CA GLY A 97 -9.70 5.83 -8.65
C GLY A 97 -8.38 5.70 -7.90
N ASP A 98 -8.15 4.57 -7.23
CA ASP A 98 -6.90 4.23 -6.56
C ASP A 98 -5.84 3.75 -7.57
N LEU A 99 -6.28 3.15 -8.69
CA LEU A 99 -5.49 2.86 -9.88
C LEU A 99 -6.08 3.60 -11.08
N LYS A 100 -5.43 4.66 -11.54
CA LYS A 100 -5.95 5.49 -12.66
C LYS A 100 -5.20 5.26 -13.95
N PRO A 101 -5.90 5.12 -15.10
CA PRO A 101 -5.28 5.19 -16.41
C PRO A 101 -4.45 6.46 -16.60
N GLU A 102 -3.17 6.29 -16.93
CA GLU A 102 -2.27 7.35 -17.35
C GLU A 102 -1.40 6.83 -18.48
N GLY A 103 -1.69 7.26 -19.72
CA GLY A 103 -1.03 6.75 -20.91
C GLY A 103 -1.29 5.26 -21.15
N ASP A 104 -0.24 4.46 -21.16
CA ASP A 104 -0.23 3.01 -21.38
C ASP A 104 -0.09 2.20 -20.08
N ALA A 105 -0.23 2.86 -18.93
CA ALA A 105 -0.15 2.26 -17.60
C ALA A 105 -1.35 2.66 -16.72
N LEU A 106 -1.50 2.00 -15.57
CA LEU A 106 -2.28 2.53 -14.46
C LEU A 106 -1.31 3.11 -13.42
N VAL A 107 -1.66 4.23 -12.80
CA VAL A 107 -0.86 4.86 -11.75
C VAL A 107 -1.60 4.77 -10.43
N VAL A 108 -0.86 4.34 -9.40
CA VAL A 108 -1.31 4.30 -8.01
C VAL A 108 -1.44 5.72 -7.48
N THR A 109 -2.65 6.14 -7.09
CA THR A 109 -2.94 7.55 -6.77
C THR A 109 -2.70 7.91 -5.30
N LYS A 110 -2.66 6.92 -4.42
CA LYS A 110 -2.39 7.01 -2.98
C LYS A 110 -1.70 5.75 -2.50
N ASP A 111 -1.12 5.76 -1.31
CA ASP A 111 -0.51 4.55 -0.75
C ASP A 111 -1.58 3.48 -0.50
N LEU A 112 -1.33 2.25 -0.97
CA LEU A 112 -2.28 1.14 -0.89
C LEU A 112 -1.71 0.02 -0.02
N LEU A 113 -2.34 -0.24 1.12
CA LEU A 113 -2.01 -1.37 1.98
C LEU A 113 -2.67 -2.66 1.47
N PHE A 114 -1.87 -3.71 1.35
CA PHE A 114 -2.32 -5.06 1.05
C PHE A 114 -1.92 -6.01 2.16
N SER A 115 -2.79 -6.95 2.51
CA SER A 115 -2.52 -7.96 3.54
C SER A 115 -1.36 -8.91 3.21
N THR A 116 -0.93 -8.99 1.95
CA THR A 116 0.21 -9.82 1.54
C THR A 116 1.02 -9.19 0.40
N PRO A 117 2.34 -9.47 0.33
CA PRO A 117 3.17 -9.01 -0.78
C PRO A 117 2.73 -9.58 -2.14
N SER A 118 2.19 -10.81 -2.17
CA SER A 118 1.68 -11.43 -3.41
C SER A 118 0.45 -10.70 -3.95
N LYS A 119 -0.47 -10.27 -3.09
CA LYS A 119 -1.63 -9.46 -3.50
C LYS A 119 -1.16 -8.12 -4.07
N ALA A 120 -0.22 -7.45 -3.40
CA ALA A 120 0.36 -6.19 -3.87
C ALA A 120 0.98 -6.33 -5.27
N ALA A 121 1.81 -7.37 -5.48
CA ALA A 121 2.40 -7.64 -6.79
C ALA A 121 1.33 -7.94 -7.86
N ALA A 122 0.31 -8.74 -7.52
CA ALA A 122 -0.74 -9.09 -8.48
C ALA A 122 -1.55 -7.88 -8.96
N MET A 123 -1.86 -6.92 -8.08
CA MET A 123 -2.56 -5.69 -8.46
C MET A 123 -1.76 -4.87 -9.47
N LEU A 124 -0.44 -4.80 -9.29
CA LEU A 124 0.45 -4.07 -10.18
C LEU A 124 0.67 -4.78 -11.51
N MET A 125 0.90 -6.09 -11.48
CA MET A 125 1.31 -6.85 -12.65
C MET A 125 0.14 -7.31 -13.53
N GLY A 126 -1.09 -7.28 -12.99
CA GLY A 126 -2.29 -7.79 -13.67
C GLY A 126 -2.23 -9.29 -13.94
N ARG A 127 -1.53 -10.04 -13.07
CA ARG A 127 -1.40 -11.51 -13.10
C ARG A 127 -1.15 -12.04 -11.69
N THR A 128 -1.37 -13.34 -11.49
CA THR A 128 -0.91 -14.01 -10.27
C THR A 128 0.61 -13.95 -10.18
N ALA A 129 1.12 -13.63 -9.00
CA ALA A 129 2.52 -13.32 -8.75
C ALA A 129 2.94 -13.79 -7.35
N ASN A 130 4.17 -14.29 -7.21
CA ASN A 130 4.74 -14.61 -5.91
C ASN A 130 5.48 -13.38 -5.38
N GLY A 131 4.83 -12.62 -4.49
CA GLY A 131 5.39 -11.36 -3.98
C GLY A 131 6.74 -11.52 -3.28
N TRP A 132 7.02 -12.67 -2.67
CA TRP A 132 8.29 -12.94 -2.00
C TRP A 132 9.50 -12.95 -2.96
N ILE A 133 9.24 -13.15 -4.26
CA ILE A 133 10.26 -13.18 -5.32
C ILE A 133 10.21 -11.93 -6.20
N GLU A 134 9.00 -11.43 -6.47
CA GLU A 134 8.77 -10.31 -7.39
C GLU A 134 9.18 -8.96 -6.79
N TRP A 135 9.06 -8.81 -5.48
CA TRP A 135 9.55 -7.63 -4.76
C TRP A 135 11.04 -7.78 -4.46
N LYS A 136 11.83 -6.83 -4.94
CA LYS A 136 13.29 -6.84 -4.80
C LYS A 136 13.83 -5.52 -4.28
N THR A 137 14.91 -5.53 -3.52
CA THR A 137 15.65 -4.31 -3.16
C THR A 137 16.30 -3.71 -4.41
N GLN A 138 16.83 -2.50 -4.28
CA GLN A 138 17.60 -1.85 -5.35
C GLN A 138 18.79 -2.70 -5.82
N ASP A 139 19.39 -3.49 -4.92
CA ASP A 139 20.49 -4.43 -5.23
C ASP A 139 20.01 -5.75 -5.84
N GLY A 140 18.71 -5.91 -6.08
CA GLY A 140 18.12 -7.10 -6.71
C GLY A 140 17.87 -8.28 -5.76
N LYS A 141 18.08 -8.13 -4.45
CA LYS A 141 17.76 -9.16 -3.46
C LYS A 141 16.26 -9.28 -3.29
N THR A 142 15.72 -10.49 -3.24
CA THR A 142 14.28 -10.72 -3.08
C THR A 142 13.82 -10.39 -1.66
N LEU A 143 12.54 -10.03 -1.52
CA LEU A 143 11.91 -9.82 -0.22
C LEU A 143 12.07 -11.05 0.70
N ASP A 144 11.96 -12.25 0.14
CA ASP A 144 12.20 -13.50 0.88
C ASP A 144 13.61 -13.57 1.48
N ALA A 145 14.63 -13.27 0.68
CA ALA A 145 16.02 -13.30 1.12
C ALA A 145 16.29 -12.27 2.24
N VAL A 146 15.63 -11.12 2.18
CA VAL A 146 15.86 -10.00 3.10
C VAL A 146 15.04 -10.08 4.37
N LYS A 147 13.87 -10.74 4.37
CA LYS A 147 12.96 -10.74 5.54
C LYS A 147 12.72 -12.12 6.15
N ARG A 148 12.90 -13.21 5.39
CA ARG A 148 12.61 -14.58 5.88
C ARG A 148 13.84 -15.47 6.02
N GLN A 149 14.87 -15.22 5.22
CA GLN A 149 16.11 -16.00 5.23
C GLN A 149 17.25 -15.33 6.01
N VAL A 150 16.94 -14.25 6.73
CA VAL A 150 17.91 -13.63 7.65
C VAL A 150 18.03 -14.56 8.88
N PRO A 151 19.25 -14.98 9.24
CA PRO A 151 19.49 -15.83 10.40
C PRO A 151 19.18 -15.13 11.73
#